data_AF-K9H5Y1-F1
#
_entry.id   AF-K9H5Y1-F1
#
_cell.length_a   1.000
_cell.length_b   1.000
_cell.length_c   1.000
_cell.angle_alpha   90.00
_cell.angle_beta   90.00
_cell.angle_gamma   90.00
#
_symmetry.space_group_name_H-M   'P 1'
#
loop_
_entity.id
_entity.type
_entity.pdbx_description
1 polymer ?
#
loop_
_entity_poly.entity_id
_entity_poly.type
_entity_poly.pdbx_seq_one_letter_code
_entity_poly.pdbx_strand_id
1 'polypeptide(L)'
;MTRDVAYPASVSREPAAPGTPVTVRLPQFPELEAVGPTEGEALSEAQVRLQGMINDMAARGEQIPMPTQASGPGQVSVTVHVPEPPE
;
A
#
# COMPACT_ATOMS: atom_id res chain seq x y z
N MET A 1 18.97 -9.85 -2.33
CA MET A 1 17.96 -10.54 -1.50
C MET A 1 16.77 -9.59 -1.35
N THR A 2 15.54 -10.09 -1.22
CA THR A 2 14.33 -9.25 -1.06
C THR A 2 13.66 -9.59 0.25
N ARG A 3 13.21 -8.59 1.00
CA ARG A 3 12.47 -8.78 2.26
C ARG A 3 11.00 -8.48 2.07
N ASP A 4 10.13 -9.28 2.67
CA ASP A 4 8.69 -9.03 2.71
C ASP A 4 8.38 -7.94 3.75
N VAL A 5 7.72 -6.88 3.31
CA VAL A 5 7.37 -5.72 4.13
C VAL A 5 5.87 -5.48 4.03
N ALA A 6 5.19 -5.51 5.17
CA ALA A 6 3.74 -5.31 5.26
C ALA A 6 3.44 -3.87 5.66
N TYR A 7 2.90 -3.08 4.72
CA TYR A 7 2.49 -1.71 4.97
C TYR A 7 1.01 -1.65 5.37
N PRO A 8 0.65 -0.99 6.48
CA PRO A 8 -0.75 -0.77 6.80
C PRO A 8 -1.40 0.13 5.75
N ALA A 9 -2.63 -0.18 5.41
CA ALA A 9 -3.48 0.58 4.52
C ALA A 9 -4.82 0.81 5.22
N SER A 10 -5.35 2.02 5.09
CA SER A 10 -6.70 2.36 5.54
C SER A 10 -7.66 2.16 4.38
N VAL A 11 -8.74 1.41 4.63
CA VAL A 11 -9.81 1.19 3.66
C VAL A 11 -10.96 2.13 4.00
N SER A 12 -11.44 2.88 3.02
CA SER A 12 -12.56 3.82 3.16
C SER A 12 -13.55 3.63 2.02
N ARG A 13 -14.85 3.76 2.30
CA ARG A 13 -15.93 3.71 1.31
C ARG A 13 -16.76 4.96 1.47
N GLU A 14 -16.69 5.88 0.51
CA GLU A 14 -17.40 7.16 0.63
C GLU A 14 -18.16 7.51 -0.65
N PRO A 15 -19.51 7.57 -0.62
CA PRO A 15 -20.40 7.26 0.51
C PRO A 15 -20.41 5.77 0.93
N ALA A 16 -20.83 5.45 2.16
CA ALA A 16 -20.99 4.06 2.61
C ALA A 16 -22.25 3.39 2.00
N ALA A 17 -22.44 3.50 0.69
CA ALA A 17 -23.55 2.89 -0.04
C ALA A 17 -23.08 1.60 -0.74
N PRO A 18 -23.96 0.59 -0.88
CA PRO A 18 -23.67 -0.56 -1.72
C PRO A 18 -23.44 -0.11 -3.17
N GLY A 19 -22.31 -0.52 -3.75
CA GLY A 19 -21.89 -0.10 -5.09
C GLY A 19 -20.95 1.12 -5.13
N THR A 20 -20.60 1.70 -3.98
CA THR A 20 -19.58 2.75 -3.92
C THR A 20 -18.18 2.15 -4.02
N PRO A 21 -17.27 2.77 -4.81
CA PRO A 21 -15.89 2.33 -4.88
C PRO A 21 -15.21 2.39 -3.50
N VAL A 22 -14.36 1.41 -3.27
CA VAL A 22 -13.48 1.29 -2.13
C VAL A 22 -12.19 2.04 -2.43
N THR A 23 -11.80 2.92 -1.52
CA THR A 23 -10.55 3.66 -1.56
C THR A 23 -9.58 3.09 -0.55
N VAL A 24 -8.35 2.82 -0.97
CA VAL A 24 -7.25 2.34 -0.13
C VAL A 24 -6.18 3.42 -0.10
N ARG A 25 -5.76 3.80 1.11
CA ARG A 25 -4.72 4.81 1.33
C ARG A 25 -3.67 4.27 2.30
N LEU A 26 -2.40 4.51 1.99
CA LEU A 26 -1.30 4.13 2.86
C LEU A 26 -0.78 5.35 3.62
N PRO A 27 -0.72 5.34 4.95
CA PRO A 27 -0.23 6.49 5.71
C PRO A 27 1.27 6.75 5.48
N GLN A 28 2.08 5.73 5.13
CA GLN A 28 3.48 5.95 4.73
C GLN A 28 3.59 6.55 3.33
N PHE A 29 2.57 6.35 2.49
CA PHE A 29 2.54 6.82 1.11
C PHE A 29 1.23 7.58 0.89
N PRO A 30 1.10 8.80 1.44
CA PRO A 30 -0.13 9.58 1.33
C PRO A 30 -0.47 9.95 -0.12
N GLU A 31 0.53 9.95 -1.00
CA GLU A 31 0.37 10.09 -2.45
C GLU A 31 -0.16 8.83 -3.15
N LEU A 32 -0.07 7.68 -2.49
CA LEU A 32 -0.58 6.40 -2.99
C LEU A 32 -2.03 6.25 -2.54
N GLU A 33 -2.93 6.57 -3.46
CA GLU A 33 -4.35 6.28 -3.39
C GLU A 33 -4.70 5.25 -4.48
N ALA A 34 -5.41 4.21 -4.10
CA ALA A 34 -5.95 3.21 -5.03
C ALA A 34 -7.46 3.12 -4.84
N VAL A 35 -8.19 3.03 -5.96
CA VAL A 35 -9.66 3.04 -5.94
C VAL A 35 -10.16 1.86 -6.75
N GLY A 36 -10.95 0.99 -6.13
CA GLY A 36 -11.48 -0.21 -6.77
C GLY A 36 -12.97 -0.41 -6.49
N PRO A 37 -13.68 -1.16 -7.34
CA PRO A 37 -15.09 -1.48 -7.11
C PRO A 37 -15.30 -2.37 -5.88
N THR A 38 -14.27 -3.11 -5.47
CA THR A 38 -14.27 -3.94 -4.27
C THR A 38 -13.00 -3.70 -3.46
N GLU A 39 -13.01 -4.13 -2.20
CA GLU A 39 -11.84 -4.05 -1.33
C GLU A 39 -10.65 -4.85 -1.88
N GLY A 40 -10.89 -6.04 -2.41
CA GLY A 40 -9.84 -6.86 -3.02
C GLY A 40 -9.23 -6.23 -4.28
N GLU A 41 -10.05 -5.57 -5.11
CA GLU A 41 -9.59 -4.84 -6.30
C GLU A 41 -8.76 -3.62 -5.91
N ALA A 42 -9.28 -2.80 -4.98
CA ALA A 42 -8.57 -1.61 -4.50
C ALA A 42 -7.24 -1.98 -3.81
N LEU A 43 -7.21 -3.09 -3.07
CA LEU A 43 -6.00 -3.61 -2.44
C LEU A 43 -5.00 -4.16 -3.45
N SER A 44 -5.46 -4.88 -4.47
CA SER A 44 -4.59 -5.37 -5.54
C SER A 44 -3.95 -4.19 -6.29
N GLU A 45 -4.72 -3.16 -6.62
CA GLU A 45 -4.19 -1.96 -7.26
C GLU A 45 -3.20 -1.21 -6.34
N ALA A 46 -3.53 -1.08 -5.04
CA ALA A 46 -2.63 -0.49 -4.05
C ALA A 46 -1.30 -1.26 -3.95
N GLN A 47 -1.35 -2.59 -3.93
CA GLN A 47 -0.17 -3.45 -3.88
C GLN A 47 0.70 -3.28 -5.11
N VAL A 48 0.11 -3.30 -6.30
CA VAL A 48 0.85 -3.13 -7.57
C VAL A 48 1.51 -1.75 -7.63
N ARG A 49 0.78 -0.69 -7.26
CA ARG A 49 1.33 0.67 -7.20
C ARG A 49 2.46 0.78 -6.17
N LEU A 50 2.25 0.24 -4.98
CA LEU A 50 3.23 0.26 -3.90
C LEU A 50 4.50 -0.47 -4.32
N GLN A 51 4.36 -1.67 -4.86
CA GLN A 51 5.49 -2.46 -5.37
C GLN A 51 6.26 -1.70 -6.44
N GLY A 52 5.57 -1.00 -7.35
CA GLY A 52 6.18 -0.12 -8.35
C GLY A 52 7.00 1.02 -7.73
N MET A 53 6.41 1.75 -6.78
CA MET A 53 7.10 2.85 -6.09
C MET A 53 8.31 2.36 -5.28
N ILE A 54 8.17 1.24 -4.58
CA ILE A 54 9.25 0.58 -3.83
C ILE A 54 10.40 0.20 -4.76
N ASN A 55 10.10 -0.39 -5.91
CA ASN A 55 11.12 -0.76 -6.89
C ASN A 55 11.80 0.48 -7.50
N ASP A 56 11.05 1.54 -7.80
CA ASP A 56 11.60 2.79 -8.33
C ASP A 56 12.50 3.50 -7.31
N MET A 57 12.06 3.63 -6.06
CA MET A 57 12.88 4.16 -4.97
C MET A 57 14.15 3.32 -4.77
N ALA A 58 14.04 2.00 -4.72
CA ALA A 58 15.20 1.13 -4.60
C ALA A 58 16.16 1.26 -5.79
N ALA A 59 15.64 1.36 -7.01
CA ALA A 59 16.45 1.56 -8.22
C ALA A 59 17.18 2.91 -8.21
N ARG A 60 16.59 3.93 -7.60
CA ARG A 60 17.20 5.25 -7.37
C ARG A 60 18.13 5.31 -6.17
N GLY A 61 18.18 4.24 -5.36
CA GLY A 61 18.89 4.24 -4.07
C GLY A 61 18.22 5.14 -3.02
N GLU A 62 16.94 5.47 -3.18
CA GLU A 62 16.16 6.22 -2.20
C GLU A 62 15.79 5.35 -1.00
N GLN A 63 15.66 6.00 0.17
CA GLN A 63 15.29 5.32 1.39
C GLN A 63 13.79 4.98 1.38
N ILE A 64 13.51 3.68 1.37
CA ILE A 64 12.14 3.19 1.50
C ILE A 64 11.63 3.40 2.94
N PRO A 65 10.48 4.06 3.14
CA PRO A 65 9.95 4.26 4.48
C PRO A 65 9.58 2.92 5.13
N MET A 66 9.82 2.80 6.43
CA MET A 66 9.41 1.62 7.19
C MET A 66 7.89 1.61 7.39
N PRO A 67 7.23 0.44 7.34
CA PRO A 67 5.83 0.34 7.66
C PRO A 67 5.60 0.68 9.13
N THR A 68 4.57 1.48 9.39
CA THR A 68 4.08 1.69 10.76
C THR A 68 3.25 0.49 11.18
N GLN A 69 3.10 0.26 12.48
CA GLN A 69 2.22 -0.81 12.95
C GLN A 69 0.77 -0.52 12.55
N ALA A 70 0.12 -1.47 11.87
CA ALA A 70 -1.32 -1.42 11.62
C ALA A 70 -2.03 -1.53 12.98
N SER A 71 -2.73 -0.49 13.40
CA SER A 71 -3.45 -0.50 14.69
C SER A 71 -4.68 0.36 14.57
N GLY A 72 -5.75 -0.20 14.01
CA GLY A 72 -7.05 0.43 13.93
C GLY A 72 -8.11 -0.47 13.27
N PRO A 73 -9.39 -0.34 13.63
CA PRO A 73 -10.46 -1.04 12.93
C PRO A 73 -10.54 -0.57 11.48
N GLY A 74 -10.58 -1.50 10.52
CA GLY A 74 -10.61 -1.19 9.08
C GLY A 74 -9.23 -0.93 8.44
N GLN A 75 -8.14 -1.18 9.17
CA GLN A 75 -6.80 -1.24 8.57
C GLN A 75 -6.51 -2.66 8.06
N VAL A 76 -5.93 -2.73 6.87
CA VAL A 76 -5.48 -3.96 6.20
C VAL A 76 -3.99 -3.83 5.91
N SER A 77 -3.29 -4.94 5.76
CA SER A 77 -1.84 -4.93 5.48
C SER A 77 -1.58 -5.30 4.03
N VAL A 78 -0.85 -4.44 3.33
CA VAL A 78 -0.37 -4.67 1.96
C VAL A 78 1.08 -5.14 2.03
N THR A 79 1.32 -6.41 1.71
CA THR A 79 2.67 -6.98 1.69
C THR A 79 3.32 -6.76 0.33
N VAL A 80 4.55 -6.25 0.33
CA VAL A 80 5.39 -6.04 -0.86
C VAL A 80 6.81 -6.54 -0.64
N HIS A 81 7.51 -6.83 -1.73
CA HIS A 81 8.89 -7.27 -1.69
C HIS A 81 9.81 -6.05 -1.85
N VAL A 82 10.55 -5.72 -0.80
CA VAL A 82 11.55 -4.66 -0.83
C VAL A 82 12.90 -5.27 -1.20
N PRO A 83 13.53 -4.89 -2.32
CA PRO A 83 14.89 -5.28 -2.62
C PRO A 83 15.87 -4.64 -1.62
N GLU A 84 16.85 -5.41 -1.15
CA GLU A 84 17.88 -4.86 -0.28
C GLU A 84 18.81 -3.92 -1.06
N PRO A 85 19.18 -2.75 -0.49
CA PRO A 85 20.15 -1.87 -1.13
C PRO A 85 21.47 -2.64 -1.33
N PRO A 86 22.16 -2.47 -2.47
CA PRO A 86 23.49 -3.04 -2.65
C PRO A 86 24.44 -2.42 -1.60
N GLU A 87 25.16 -3.28 -0.87
CA GLU A 87 26.21 -2.90 0.09
C GLU A 87 27.41 -2.22 -0.60
#